data_AF-A0A192B1N4-F1
#
_entry.id   AF-A0A192B1N4-F1
#
_cell.length_a   1.000
_cell.length_b   1.000
_cell.length_c   1.000
_cell.angle_alpha   90.00
_cell.angle_beta   90.00
_cell.angle_gamma   90.00
#
_symmetry.space_group_name_H-M   'P 1'
#
loop_
_entity.id
_entity.type
_entity.pdbx_description
1 polymer ?
#
loop_
_entity_poly.entity_id
_entity_poly.type
_entity_poly.pdbx_seq_one_letter_code
_entity_poly.pdbx_strand_id
1 'polypeptide(L)' 'MAAAVTIGVSAAIIGSTVASLPPSCVSTIVNNVAYQRCGSTWYQPVYSGTTVQFVVVTAPH' A
#
# COMPACT_ATOMS: atom_id res chain seq x y z
N MET A 1 -17.77 22.71 0.01
CA MET A 1 -17.70 21.49 0.83
C MET A 1 -16.57 20.62 0.30
N ALA A 2 -15.42 20.61 0.97
CA ALA A 2 -14.32 19.71 0.63
C ALA A 2 -13.92 19.04 1.94
N ALA A 3 -14.55 17.90 2.23
CA ALA A 3 -14.10 17.02 3.30
C ALA A 3 -12.79 16.39 2.81
N ALA A 4 -11.66 17.03 3.11
CA ALA A 4 -10.37 16.39 3.01
C ALA A 4 -10.31 15.34 4.12
N VAL A 5 -10.74 14.13 3.80
CA VAL A 5 -10.59 12.98 4.67
C VAL A 5 -9.09 12.68 4.75
N THR A 6 -8.46 13.15 5.83
CA THR A 6 -7.09 12.76 6.16
C THR A 6 -7.16 11.33 6.70
N ILE A 7 -7.10 10.32 5.83
CA ILE A 7 -6.88 8.95 6.31
C ILE A 7 -5.46 8.92 6.86
N GLY A 8 -5.36 8.71 8.18
CA GLY A 8 -4.09 8.64 8.89
C GLY A 8 -3.16 7.64 8.22
N VAL A 9 -1.89 8.03 8.09
CA VAL A 9 -0.80 7.10 7.80
C VAL A 9 -0.71 6.17 9.01
N SER A 10 -1.50 5.10 8.99
CA SER A 10 -1.21 3.95 9.82
C SER A 10 0.15 3.45 9.34
N ALA A 11 1.16 3.57 10.20
CA ALA A 11 2.41 2.84 10.04
C ALA A 11 2.00 1.38 9.92
N ALA A 12 1.91 0.92 8.66
CA ALA A 12 1.18 -0.27 8.36
C ALA A 12 2.07 -1.43 8.80
N ILE A 13 1.65 -2.08 9.88
CA ILE A 13 2.26 -3.28 10.45
C ILE A 13 2.28 -4.32 9.33
N ILE A 14 3.34 -5.12 9.20
CA ILE A 14 3.36 -6.24 8.24
C ILE A 14 2.10 -7.09 8.44
N GLY A 15 1.33 -7.30 7.36
CA GLY A 15 0.00 -7.93 7.40
C GLY A 15 -1.19 -6.96 7.48
N SER A 16 -0.98 -5.65 7.60
CA SER A 16 -2.06 -4.66 7.53
C SER A 16 -2.48 -4.43 6.08
N THR A 17 -3.77 -4.14 5.85
CA THR A 17 -4.27 -3.76 4.52
C THR A 17 -4.64 -2.28 4.51
N VAL A 18 -4.18 -1.56 3.49
CA VAL A 18 -4.43 -0.13 3.30
C VAL A 18 -5.19 0.06 2.00
N ALA A 19 -6.24 0.86 2.01
CA ALA A 19 -7.02 1.17 0.79
C ALA A 19 -6.43 2.36 0.00
N SER A 20 -5.58 3.19 0.62
CA SER A 20 -5.04 4.40 0.02
C SER A 20 -3.63 4.67 0.52
N LEU A 21 -2.66 4.77 -0.40
CA LEU A 21 -1.27 5.09 -0.08
C LEU A 21 -1.02 6.59 -0.32
N PRO A 22 -0.25 7.28 0.53
CA PRO A 22 0.17 8.65 0.27
C PRO A 22 1.05 8.74 -0.99
N PRO A 23 1.15 9.91 -1.64
CA PRO A 23 1.91 10.10 -2.89
C PRO A 23 3.44 9.97 -2.71
N SER A 24 3.93 9.78 -1.49
CA SER A 24 5.34 9.47 -1.21
C SER A 24 5.72 8.01 -1.51
N CYS A 25 4.73 7.17 -1.81
CA CYS A 25 4.95 5.77 -2.18
C CYS A 25 5.27 5.65 -3.67
N VAL A 26 6.26 4.81 -4.01
CA VAL A 26 6.69 4.55 -5.38
C VAL A 26 6.29 3.15 -5.81
N SER A 27 5.70 3.03 -7.00
CA SER A 27 5.42 1.72 -7.59
C SER A 27 6.71 1.11 -8.13
N THR A 28 7.09 -0.05 -7.59
CA THR A 28 8.27 -0.81 -7.98
C THR A 28 7.85 -2.22 -8.38
N ILE A 29 8.18 -2.60 -9.61
CA ILE A 29 7.93 -3.96 -10.09
C ILE A 29 9.08 -4.85 -9.64
N VAL A 30 8.78 -5.86 -8.83
CA VAL A 30 9.75 -6.86 -8.39
C VAL A 30 9.25 -8.23 -8.80
N ASN A 31 10.12 -9.01 -9.46
CA ASN A 31 9.79 -10.36 -9.90
C ASN A 31 8.46 -10.44 -10.70
N ASN A 32 8.26 -9.48 -11.61
CA ASN A 32 7.05 -9.36 -12.44
C ASN A 32 5.75 -9.00 -11.67
N VAL A 33 5.84 -8.63 -10.39
CA VAL A 33 4.72 -8.19 -9.55
C VAL A 33 4.88 -6.71 -9.20
N ALA A 34 3.84 -5.91 -9.39
CA ALA A 34 3.84 -4.50 -9.02
C ALA A 34 3.64 -4.36 -7.50
N TYR A 35 4.66 -3.88 -6.80
CA TYR A 35 4.58 -3.54 -5.38
C TYR A 35 4.63 -2.02 -5.19
N GLN A 36 3.93 -1.52 -4.19
CA GLN A 36 4.05 -0.12 -3.78
C GLN A 36 5.06 -0.05 -2.63
N ARG A 37 6.16 0.68 -2.80
CA ARG A 37 7.21 0.85 -1.80
C ARG A 37 7.09 2.23 -1.15
N CYS A 38 6.87 2.26 0.16
CA CYS A 38 6.79 3.48 0.96
C CYS A 38 7.94 3.48 1.97
N GLY A 39 9.05 4.14 1.64
CA GLY A 39 10.25 4.12 2.48
C GLY A 39 10.81 2.70 2.65
N SER A 40 10.61 2.11 3.84
CA SER A 40 11.03 0.74 4.18
C SER A 40 9.90 -0.29 4.13
N THR A 41 8.65 0.13 3.93
CA THR A 41 7.48 -0.75 3.92
C THR A 41 7.07 -1.08 2.49
N TRP A 42 6.74 -2.35 2.23
CA TRP A 42 6.30 -2.84 0.93
C TRP A 42 4.83 -3.20 0.97
N TYR A 43 4.13 -2.97 -0.14
CA TYR A 43 2.70 -3.26 -0.25
C TYR A 43 2.40 -3.97 -1.56
N GLN A 44 1.56 -5.00 -1.48
CA GLN A 44 1.10 -5.78 -2.62
C GLN A 44 -0.39 -5.48 -2.87
N PRO A 45 -0.79 -5.13 -4.11
CA PRO A 45 -2.20 -4.97 -4.46
C PRO A 45 -2.90 -6.34 -4.43
N VAL A 46 -3.98 -6.42 -3.67
CA VAL A 46 -4.87 -7.59 -3.58
C VAL A 46 -6.29 -7.12 -3.88
N TYR A 47 -7.02 -7.92 -4.67
CA TYR A 47 -8.42 -7.64 -4.98
C TYR A 47 -9.30 -8.24 -3.88
N SER A 48 -9.92 -7.36 -3.08
CA SER A 48 -10.92 -7.76 -2.09
C SER A 48 -12.30 -7.50 -2.65
N GLY A 49 -12.83 -8.49 -3.40
CA GLY A 49 -14.10 -8.38 -4.13
C GLY A 49 -13.97 -7.43 -5.32
N THR A 50 -14.55 -6.24 -5.20
CA THR A 50 -14.53 -5.18 -6.24
C THR A 50 -13.59 -4.02 -5.92
N THR A 51 -12.94 -4.04 -4.75
CA THR A 51 -12.04 -2.98 -4.29
C THR A 51 -10.59 -3.49 -4.27
N VAL A 52 -9.66 -2.65 -4.73
CA VAL A 52 -8.23 -2.92 -4.58
C VAL A 52 -7.79 -2.51 -3.19
N GLN A 53 -7.25 -3.46 -2.43
CA GLN A 53 -6.58 -3.21 -1.17
C GLN A 53 -5.09 -3.46 -1.34
N PHE A 54 -4.28 -2.84 -0.51
CA PHE A 54 -2.83 -2.99 -0.54
C PHE A 54 -2.39 -3.64 0.77
N VAL A 55 -1.97 -4.91 0.72
CA VAL A 55 -1.48 -5.62 1.91
C VAL A 55 -0.01 -5.33 2.12
N VAL A 56 0.37 -4.99 3.35
CA VAL A 56 1.76 -4.79 3.74
C VAL A 56 2.46 -6.13 3.75
N VAL A 57 3.55 -6.20 3.01
CA VAL A 57 4.46 -7.34 2.96
C VAL A 57 5.85 -6.91 3.39
N THR A 58 6.67 -7.89 3.76
CA THR A 58 8.11 -7.67 3.91
C THR A 58 8.73 -7.37 2.56
N ALA A 59 9.88 -6.70 2.56
CA ALA A 59 10.66 -6.51 1.34
C ALA A 59 10.94 -7.87 0.69
N PRO A 60 10.69 -8.04 -0.62
CA PRO A 60 11.17 -9.21 -1.33
C PRO A 60 12.70 -9.23 -1.27
N HIS A 61 13.28 -10.36 -0.85
CA HIS A 61 14.73 -10.59 -0.76
C HIS A 61 15.36 -10.85 -2.14
#